data_AF-A0A7S2YRB7-F1
#
_entry.id   AF-A0A7S2YRB7-F1
#
_cell.length_a   1.000
_cell.length_b   1.000
_cell.length_c   1.000
_cell.angle_alpha   90.00
_cell.angle_beta   90.00
_cell.angle_gamma   90.00
#
_symmetry.space_group_name_H-M   'P 1'
#
loop_
_entity.id
_entity.type
_entity.pdbx_description
1 polymer ?
#
loop_
_entity_poly.entity_id
_entity_poly.type
_entity_poly.pdbx_seq_one_letter_code
_entity_poly.pdbx_strand_id
1 'polypeptide(L)'
;MAFHPPAVADAKAQKALDAAVDVPAGPANVRVTRSVKRRKIAEGLLGAEVITEAEYGNHETFQARCTADATGGVAGEEEPAWFAPALAAALDANIAGIKADIAGIKSNIEGIKANLVNINARQSNMVAIGQSDPLAPLIDGAGNVDPNFPATLGALNTIMTGPALTASLTFYGQEAEGSDEDRRTQFMTGPA
;
A
#
# COMPACT_ATOMS: atom_id res chain seq x y z
N MET A 1 0.12 15.21 -13.57
CA MET A 1 -0.90 14.79 -14.54
C MET A 1 -0.41 15.11 -15.94
N ALA A 2 -0.35 14.13 -16.84
CA ALA A 2 -0.05 14.40 -18.25
C ALA A 2 -1.27 15.08 -18.88
N PHE A 3 -1.07 16.28 -19.42
CA PHE A 3 -2.13 17.03 -20.11
C PHE A 3 -2.37 16.37 -21.47
N HIS A 4 -3.51 15.68 -21.63
CA HIS A 4 -3.95 15.15 -22.91
C HIS A 4 -4.79 16.22 -23.64
N PRO A 5 -4.46 16.56 -24.90
CA PRO A 5 -5.31 17.42 -25.71
C PRO A 5 -6.64 16.71 -26.03
N PRO A 6 -7.72 17.46 -26.34
CA PRO A 6 -9.01 16.89 -26.71
C PRO A 6 -8.87 15.93 -27.90
N ALA A 7 -9.68 14.87 -27.89
CA ALA A 7 -9.71 13.88 -28.97
C ALA A 7 -10.20 14.52 -30.28
N VAL A 8 -9.53 14.20 -31.39
CA VAL A 8 -9.94 14.64 -32.73
C VAL A 8 -11.03 13.66 -33.21
N ALA A 9 -12.11 14.17 -33.81
CA ALA A 9 -13.24 13.36 -34.23
C ALA A 9 -12.89 12.31 -35.32
N ASP A 10 -11.85 12.57 -36.11
CA ASP A 10 -11.36 11.64 -37.13
C ASP A 10 -10.40 10.59 -36.54
N ALA A 11 -10.80 9.32 -36.63
CA ALA A 11 -10.02 8.20 -36.09
C ALA A 11 -8.66 7.97 -36.77
N LYS A 12 -8.49 8.36 -38.05
CA LYS A 12 -7.20 8.30 -38.74
C LYS A 12 -6.29 9.43 -38.27
N ALA A 13 -6.82 10.63 -38.07
CA ALA A 13 -6.08 11.76 -37.50
C ALA A 13 -5.65 11.45 -36.06
N GLN A 14 -6.52 10.86 -35.25
CA GLN A 14 -6.21 10.43 -33.89
C GLN A 14 -5.11 9.36 -33.86
N LYS A 15 -5.19 8.34 -34.73
CA LYS A 15 -4.17 7.29 -34.85
C LYS A 15 -2.80 7.82 -35.30
N ALA A 16 -2.79 8.80 -36.21
CA ALA A 16 -1.57 9.48 -36.63
C ALA A 16 -0.99 10.37 -35.52
N LEU A 17 -1.85 11.01 -34.72
CA LEU A 17 -1.45 11.74 -33.52
C LEU A 17 -0.83 10.81 -32.48
N ASP A 18 -1.47 9.69 -32.18
CA ASP A 18 -1.02 8.73 -31.16
C ASP A 18 0.32 8.09 -31.55
N ALA A 19 0.52 7.78 -32.84
CA ALA A 19 1.82 7.31 -33.36
C ALA A 19 2.94 8.37 -33.26
N ALA A 20 2.60 9.65 -33.17
CA ALA A 20 3.56 10.74 -32.97
C ALA A 20 3.78 11.10 -31.48
N VAL A 21 3.02 10.49 -30.55
CA VAL A 21 3.00 10.81 -29.12
C VAL A 21 3.97 9.96 -28.28
N ASP A 22 4.65 8.98 -28.86
CA ASP A 22 5.53 8.05 -28.12
C ASP A 22 6.87 8.68 -27.67
N VAL A 23 6.84 9.87 -27.06
CA VAL A 23 8.02 10.60 -26.55
C VAL A 23 7.67 11.39 -25.28
N PRO A 24 8.50 11.33 -24.21
CA PRO A 24 8.19 11.92 -22.90
C PRO A 24 7.90 13.43 -22.93
N ALA A 25 7.17 13.90 -21.91
CA ALA A 25 6.87 15.30 -21.67
C ALA A 25 8.17 16.12 -21.50
N GLY A 26 8.34 17.16 -22.31
CA GLY A 26 9.50 18.06 -22.29
C GLY A 26 9.10 19.53 -22.07
N PRO A 27 10.08 20.46 -21.98
CA PRO A 27 9.85 21.89 -21.72
C PRO A 27 8.94 22.56 -22.77
N ALA A 28 8.36 23.71 -22.42
CA ALA A 28 7.28 24.37 -23.18
C ALA A 28 7.62 24.65 -24.66
N ASN A 29 8.87 24.99 -24.98
CA ASN A 29 9.37 25.16 -26.35
C ASN A 29 9.25 23.87 -27.20
N VAL A 30 9.45 22.71 -26.57
CA VAL A 30 9.28 21.40 -27.19
C VAL A 30 7.79 21.11 -27.44
N ARG A 31 6.88 21.62 -26.61
CA ARG A 31 5.43 21.51 -26.81
C ARG A 31 4.92 22.39 -27.97
N VAL A 32 5.39 23.64 -28.10
CA VAL A 32 5.03 24.55 -29.20
C VAL A 32 5.53 24.04 -30.55
N THR A 33 6.76 23.53 -30.60
CA THR A 33 7.29 22.91 -31.83
C THR A 33 6.49 21.66 -32.23
N ARG A 34 5.94 20.92 -31.25
CA ARG A 34 5.07 19.76 -31.48
C ARG A 34 3.67 20.15 -32.00
N SER A 35 3.06 21.21 -31.49
CA SER A 35 1.76 21.68 -32.01
C SER A 35 1.88 22.19 -33.44
N VAL A 36 2.97 22.86 -33.80
CA VAL A 36 3.28 23.24 -35.19
C VAL A 36 3.50 22.01 -36.09
N LYS A 37 4.18 20.96 -35.62
CA LYS A 37 4.31 19.71 -36.37
C LYS A 37 2.97 18.99 -36.56
N ARG A 38 2.11 18.97 -35.54
CA ARG A 38 0.76 18.41 -35.64
C ARG A 38 -0.11 19.16 -36.64
N ARG A 39 -0.03 20.50 -36.64
CA ARG A 39 -0.66 21.35 -37.66
C ARG A 39 -0.23 20.96 -39.07
N LYS A 40 1.08 20.85 -39.31
CA LYS A 40 1.63 20.54 -40.63
C LYS A 40 1.29 19.12 -41.11
N ILE A 41 1.17 18.17 -40.17
CA ILE A 41 0.76 16.79 -40.46
C ILE A 41 -0.75 16.72 -40.74
N ALA A 42 -1.58 17.46 -39.99
CA ALA A 42 -3.02 17.55 -40.25
C ALA A 42 -3.32 18.23 -41.60
N GLU A 43 -2.63 19.32 -41.92
CA GLU A 43 -2.70 20.02 -43.22
C GLU A 43 -2.25 19.11 -44.39
N GLY A 44 -1.32 18.18 -44.15
CA GLY A 44 -0.82 17.25 -45.17
C GLY A 44 -1.64 15.96 -45.33
N LEU A 45 -2.32 15.50 -44.27
CA LEU A 45 -3.15 14.29 -44.29
C LEU A 45 -4.58 14.54 -44.78
N LEU A 46 -5.11 15.74 -44.56
CA LEU A 46 -6.42 16.15 -45.02
C LEU A 46 -6.26 16.98 -46.29
N GLY A 47 -6.18 16.30 -47.42
CA GLY A 47 -6.41 16.94 -48.72
C GLY A 47 -7.83 17.52 -48.76
N ALA A 48 -7.97 18.77 -48.35
CA ALA A 48 -9.17 19.61 -48.47
C ALA A 48 -10.42 19.19 -47.66
N GLU A 49 -10.30 18.54 -46.51
CA GLU A 49 -11.41 18.47 -45.55
C GLU A 49 -11.25 19.54 -44.46
N VAL A 50 -12.23 20.44 -44.43
CA VAL A 50 -12.24 21.68 -43.67
C VAL A 50 -12.30 21.36 -42.17
N ILE A 51 -11.18 21.53 -41.46
CA ILE A 51 -11.20 21.69 -40.00
C ILE A 51 -12.10 22.91 -39.73
N THR A 52 -13.14 22.72 -38.92
CA THR A 52 -14.10 23.80 -38.68
C THR A 52 -13.44 24.93 -37.88
N GLU A 53 -13.80 26.18 -38.17
CA GLU A 53 -13.25 27.37 -37.52
C GLU A 53 -13.40 27.31 -35.98
N ALA A 54 -14.40 26.58 -35.48
CA ALA A 54 -14.61 26.31 -34.05
C ALA A 54 -13.54 25.39 -33.42
N GLU A 55 -13.08 24.37 -34.13
CA GLU A 55 -12.00 23.48 -33.69
C GLU A 55 -10.64 24.17 -33.79
N TYR A 56 -10.47 25.01 -34.81
CA TYR A 56 -9.27 25.82 -35.03
C TYR A 56 -9.14 26.95 -33.99
N GLY A 57 -10.23 27.64 -33.68
CA GLY A 57 -10.28 28.72 -32.68
C GLY A 57 -9.86 28.24 -31.29
N ASN A 58 -10.32 27.07 -30.86
CA ASN A 58 -9.93 26.48 -29.57
C ASN A 58 -8.43 26.14 -29.49
N HIS A 59 -7.79 25.83 -30.63
CA HIS A 59 -6.35 25.54 -30.67
C HIS A 59 -5.49 26.81 -30.67
N GLU A 60 -5.89 27.85 -31.39
CA GLU A 60 -5.19 29.13 -31.39
C GLU A 60 -5.27 29.85 -30.04
N THR A 61 -6.44 29.83 -29.38
CA THR A 61 -6.59 30.37 -28.02
C THR A 61 -5.73 29.59 -27.01
N PHE A 62 -5.60 28.27 -27.19
CA PHE A 62 -4.72 27.45 -26.36
C PHE A 62 -3.23 27.76 -26.58
N GLN A 63 -2.80 27.96 -27.83
CA GLN A 63 -1.42 28.34 -28.15
C GLN A 63 -1.08 29.74 -27.63
N ALA A 64 -1.97 30.71 -27.80
CA ALA A 64 -1.77 32.08 -27.31
C ALA A 64 -1.57 32.10 -25.78
N ARG A 65 -2.39 31.34 -25.06
CA ARG A 65 -2.35 31.27 -23.59
C ARG A 65 -1.13 30.51 -23.05
N CYS A 66 -0.75 29.40 -23.68
CA CYS A 66 0.52 28.72 -23.34
C CYS A 66 1.75 29.62 -23.59
N THR A 67 1.66 30.53 -24.56
CA THR A 67 2.74 31.47 -24.89
C THR A 67 2.76 32.64 -23.90
N ALA A 68 1.60 33.18 -23.53
CA ALA A 68 1.45 34.24 -22.53
C ALA A 68 1.91 33.82 -21.13
N ASP A 69 1.60 32.59 -20.71
CA ASP A 69 2.07 32.02 -19.44
C ASP A 69 3.60 31.80 -19.44
N ALA A 70 4.18 31.44 -20.60
CA ALA A 70 5.62 31.24 -20.74
C ALA A 70 6.41 32.56 -20.77
N THR A 71 5.79 33.68 -21.11
CA THR A 71 6.43 35.01 -21.19
C THR A 71 6.22 35.88 -19.97
N GLY A 72 5.54 35.39 -18.92
CA GLY A 72 5.47 36.10 -17.65
C GLY A 72 4.59 37.36 -17.66
N GLY A 73 3.40 37.26 -18.25
CA GLY A 73 2.30 38.17 -17.92
C GLY A 73 1.68 38.90 -19.10
N VAL A 74 0.38 38.70 -19.26
CA VAL A 74 -0.56 39.79 -19.57
C VAL A 74 -1.65 39.72 -18.51
N ALA A 75 -1.51 40.55 -17.47
CA ALA A 75 -2.59 40.81 -16.54
C ALA A 75 -3.64 41.66 -17.29
N GLY A 76 -4.80 41.08 -17.62
CA GLY A 76 -5.92 41.85 -18.15
C GLY A 76 -6.90 41.14 -19.09
N GLU A 77 -6.63 39.94 -19.58
CA GLU A 77 -7.65 39.18 -20.31
C GLU A 77 -8.59 38.47 -19.34
N GLU A 78 -9.87 38.85 -19.35
CA GLU A 78 -10.92 38.15 -18.62
C GLU A 78 -10.90 36.66 -19.02
N GLU A 79 -10.89 35.78 -18.01
CA GLU A 79 -10.98 34.34 -18.26
C GLU A 79 -12.23 34.05 -19.10
N PRO A 80 -12.14 33.17 -20.13
CA PRO A 80 -13.30 32.83 -20.94
C PRO A 80 -14.47 32.38 -20.04
N ALA A 81 -15.69 32.82 -20.34
CA ALA A 81 -16.87 32.53 -19.52
C ALA A 81 -17.12 31.02 -19.27
N TRP A 82 -16.56 30.13 -20.10
CA TRP A 82 -16.64 28.68 -19.94
C TRP A 82 -15.62 28.09 -18.95
N PHE A 83 -14.55 28.81 -18.59
CA PHE A 83 -13.43 28.28 -17.82
C PHE A 83 -13.81 27.99 -16.37
N ALA A 84 -14.43 28.96 -15.69
CA ALA A 84 -14.87 28.80 -14.30
C ALA A 84 -15.82 27.59 -14.09
N PRO A 85 -16.90 27.39 -14.88
CA PRO A 85 -17.76 26.22 -14.71
C PRO A 85 -17.06 24.90 -15.07
N ALA A 86 -16.16 24.89 -16.06
CA ALA A 86 -15.39 23.69 -16.41
C ALA A 86 -14.41 23.28 -15.29
N LEU A 87 -13.72 24.25 -14.68
CA LEU A 87 -12.83 24.01 -13.55
C LEU A 87 -13.63 23.51 -12.33
N ALA A 88 -14.78 24.13 -12.04
CA ALA A 88 -15.65 23.69 -10.96
C ALA A 88 -16.10 22.24 -11.15
N ALA A 89 -16.56 21.87 -12.36
CA ALA A 89 -16.97 20.51 -12.67
C ALA A 89 -15.82 19.49 -12.52
N ALA A 90 -14.61 19.87 -12.93
CA ALA A 90 -13.42 19.02 -12.77
C ALA A 90 -13.06 18.83 -11.29
N LEU A 91 -13.14 19.89 -10.48
CA LEU A 91 -12.90 19.81 -9.04
C LEU A 91 -13.96 18.95 -8.34
N ASP A 92 -15.23 19.10 -8.71
CA ASP A 92 -16.32 18.29 -8.16
C ASP A 92 -16.14 16.80 -8.48
N ALA A 93 -15.76 16.46 -9.72
CA ALA A 93 -15.45 15.09 -10.11
C ALA A 93 -14.28 14.50 -9.30
N ASN A 94 -13.21 15.28 -9.10
CA ASN A 94 -12.08 14.86 -8.27
C ASN A 94 -12.47 14.66 -6.81
N ILE A 95 -13.28 15.57 -6.24
CA ILE A 95 -13.78 15.45 -4.87
C ILE A 95 -14.66 14.20 -4.73
N ALA A 96 -15.50 13.89 -5.72
CA ALA A 96 -16.31 12.68 -5.73
C ALA A 96 -15.44 11.41 -5.76
N GLY A 97 -14.37 11.38 -6.58
CA GLY A 97 -13.38 10.30 -6.60
C GLY A 97 -12.71 10.09 -5.24
N ILE A 98 -12.20 11.17 -4.64
CA ILE A 98 -11.57 11.13 -3.30
C ILE A 98 -12.53 10.60 -2.24
N LYS A 99 -13.82 11.00 -2.29
CA LYS A 99 -14.84 10.48 -1.36
C LYS A 99 -15.05 8.98 -1.51
N ALA A 100 -15.07 8.46 -2.74
CA ALA A 100 -15.19 7.03 -3.00
C ALA A 100 -13.96 6.27 -2.48
N ASP A 101 -12.76 6.79 -2.70
CA ASP A 101 -11.51 6.20 -2.19
C ASP A 101 -11.50 6.15 -0.66
N ILE A 102 -11.91 7.23 0.01
CA ILE A 102 -12.02 7.28 1.47
C ILE A 102 -13.02 6.22 1.99
N ALA A 103 -14.15 6.03 1.30
CA ALA A 103 -15.11 4.99 1.66
C ALA A 103 -14.51 3.57 1.51
N GLY A 104 -13.77 3.33 0.43
CA GLY A 104 -13.04 2.07 0.22
C GLY A 104 -11.99 1.82 1.32
N ILE A 105 -11.20 2.84 1.68
CA ILE A 105 -10.21 2.75 2.77
C ILE A 105 -10.89 2.43 4.11
N LYS A 106 -12.02 3.07 4.44
CA LYS A 106 -12.78 2.76 5.65
C LYS A 106 -13.22 1.29 5.70
N SER A 107 -13.76 0.78 4.60
CA SER A 107 -14.14 -0.65 4.51
C SER A 107 -12.96 -1.59 4.73
N ASN A 108 -11.80 -1.27 4.15
CA ASN A 108 -10.58 -2.07 4.32
C ASN A 108 -10.09 -2.06 5.78
N ILE A 109 -10.14 -0.90 6.46
CA ILE A 109 -9.76 -0.79 7.87
C ILE A 109 -10.67 -1.66 8.76
N GLU A 110 -11.97 -1.68 8.53
CA GLU A 110 -12.89 -2.55 9.28
C GLU A 110 -12.60 -4.04 9.02
N GLY A 111 -12.27 -4.42 7.78
CA GLY A 111 -11.80 -5.78 7.47
C GLY A 111 -10.50 -6.15 8.20
N ILE A 112 -9.53 -5.24 8.26
CA ILE A 112 -8.27 -5.44 8.99
C ILE A 112 -8.54 -5.62 10.48
N LYS A 113 -9.42 -4.81 11.08
CA LYS A 113 -9.79 -4.95 12.50
C LYS A 113 -10.39 -6.33 12.80
N ALA A 114 -11.32 -6.80 11.95
CA ALA A 114 -11.92 -8.12 12.11
C ALA A 114 -10.87 -9.24 12.05
N ASN A 115 -9.92 -9.13 11.10
CA ASN A 115 -8.83 -10.09 10.98
C ASN A 115 -7.91 -10.08 12.22
N LEU A 116 -7.59 -8.91 12.77
CA LEU A 116 -6.79 -8.80 13.99
C LEU A 116 -7.46 -9.44 15.20
N VAL A 117 -8.78 -9.27 15.36
CA VAL A 117 -9.55 -9.94 16.41
C VAL A 117 -9.46 -11.47 16.26
N ASN A 118 -9.59 -11.98 15.04
CA ASN A 118 -9.47 -13.42 14.78
C ASN A 118 -8.07 -13.96 15.09
N ILE A 119 -7.02 -13.26 14.65
CA ILE A 119 -5.62 -13.62 14.93
C ILE A 119 -5.39 -13.67 16.45
N ASN A 120 -5.86 -12.65 17.17
CA ASN A 120 -5.71 -12.61 18.62
C ASN A 120 -6.41 -13.79 19.30
N ALA A 121 -7.63 -14.12 18.89
CA ALA A 121 -8.35 -15.29 19.41
C ALA A 121 -7.59 -16.60 19.13
N ARG A 122 -7.04 -16.75 17.93
CA ARG A 122 -6.21 -17.93 17.57
C ARG A 122 -4.94 -18.00 18.40
N GLN A 123 -4.26 -16.89 18.62
CA GLN A 123 -3.06 -16.83 19.47
C GLN A 123 -3.40 -17.19 20.92
N SER A 124 -4.48 -16.65 21.49
CA SER A 124 -4.92 -17.02 22.84
C SER A 124 -5.23 -18.51 22.95
N ASN A 125 -5.91 -19.08 21.95
CA ASN A 125 -6.20 -20.51 21.92
C ASN A 125 -4.93 -21.37 21.79
N MET A 126 -3.96 -20.96 20.97
CA MET A 126 -2.68 -21.68 20.83
C MET A 126 -1.88 -21.68 22.14
N VAL A 127 -1.83 -20.55 22.85
CA VAL A 127 -1.19 -20.47 24.17
C VAL A 127 -1.89 -21.37 25.18
N ALA A 128 -3.22 -21.40 25.18
CA ALA A 128 -4.00 -22.27 26.06
C ALA A 128 -3.74 -23.76 25.77
N ILE A 129 -3.68 -24.16 24.50
CA ILE A 129 -3.37 -25.54 24.12
C ILE A 129 -1.96 -25.93 24.59
N GLY A 130 -0.94 -25.11 24.29
CA GLY A 130 0.43 -25.39 24.71
C GLY A 130 0.58 -25.48 26.24
N GLN A 131 -0.20 -24.72 27.01
CA GLN A 131 -0.23 -24.84 28.47
C GLN A 131 -0.87 -26.14 28.98
N SER A 132 -1.77 -26.75 28.20
CA SER A 132 -2.46 -27.99 28.56
C SER A 132 -1.73 -29.26 28.11
N ASP A 133 -0.64 -29.14 27.36
CA ASP A 133 0.11 -30.30 26.88
C ASP A 133 0.66 -31.12 28.07
N PRO A 134 0.36 -32.44 28.12
CA PRO A 134 0.81 -33.29 29.21
C PRO A 134 2.33 -33.44 29.16
N LEU A 135 2.97 -33.28 30.31
CA LEU A 135 4.40 -33.57 30.46
C LEU A 135 4.57 -34.98 31.01
N ALA A 136 5.45 -35.76 30.39
CA ALA A 136 5.86 -37.03 30.94
C ALA A 136 6.81 -36.76 32.13
N PRO A 137 6.56 -37.36 33.31
CA PRO A 137 7.46 -37.23 34.44
C PRO A 137 8.83 -37.81 34.09
N LEU A 138 9.88 -37.09 34.50
CA LEU A 138 11.22 -37.65 34.52
C LEU A 138 11.28 -38.74 35.59
N ILE A 139 12.11 -39.75 35.33
CA ILE A 139 12.36 -40.85 36.26
C ILE A 139 13.80 -40.69 36.74
N ASP A 140 14.03 -40.71 38.05
CA ASP A 140 15.38 -40.64 38.62
C ASP A 140 16.18 -41.93 38.33
N GLY A 141 17.47 -41.93 38.68
CA GLY A 141 18.34 -43.11 38.51
C GLY A 141 17.92 -44.35 39.32
N ALA A 142 16.96 -44.20 40.25
CA ALA A 142 16.41 -45.27 41.09
C ALA A 142 14.99 -45.70 40.67
N GLY A 143 14.42 -45.12 39.61
CA GLY A 143 13.08 -45.47 39.13
C GLY A 143 11.93 -44.67 39.77
N ASN A 144 12.20 -43.66 40.60
CA ASN A 144 11.17 -42.85 41.25
C ASN A 144 10.81 -41.62 40.42
N VAL A 145 9.57 -41.14 40.61
CA VAL A 145 9.06 -39.89 40.04
C VAL A 145 8.92 -38.87 41.17
N ASP A 146 9.32 -37.62 40.94
CA ASP A 146 9.07 -36.54 41.90
C ASP A 146 7.54 -36.39 42.12
N PRO A 147 7.02 -36.56 43.35
CA PRO A 147 5.60 -36.42 43.63
C PRO A 147 5.05 -35.01 43.34
N ASN A 148 5.92 -34.01 43.18
CA ASN A 148 5.55 -32.65 42.82
C ASN A 148 5.76 -32.33 41.33
N PHE A 149 6.04 -33.33 40.48
CA PHE A 149 6.26 -33.09 39.05
C PHE A 149 5.00 -32.47 38.40
N PRO A 150 5.14 -31.35 37.67
CA PRO A 150 4.00 -30.69 37.04
C PRO A 150 3.43 -31.54 35.91
N ALA A 151 2.12 -31.78 35.94
CA ALA A 151 1.44 -32.62 34.95
C ALA A 151 1.34 -31.98 33.55
N THR A 152 1.54 -30.66 33.43
CA THR A 152 1.40 -29.90 32.18
C THR A 152 2.46 -28.82 32.03
N LEU A 153 2.71 -28.39 30.79
CA LEU A 153 3.66 -27.30 30.50
C LEU A 153 3.24 -25.97 31.15
N GLY A 154 1.92 -25.71 31.25
CA GLY A 154 1.39 -24.55 31.97
C GLY A 154 1.67 -24.62 33.47
N ALA A 155 1.51 -25.80 34.08
CA ALA A 155 1.86 -26.02 35.48
C ALA A 155 3.36 -25.87 35.72
N LEU A 156 4.21 -26.39 34.82
CA LEU A 156 5.66 -26.20 34.86
C LEU A 156 6.02 -24.71 34.87
N ASN A 157 5.44 -23.94 33.93
CA ASN A 157 5.72 -22.51 33.81
C ASN A 157 5.23 -21.67 35.00
N THR A 158 4.17 -22.11 35.68
CA THR A 158 3.55 -21.39 36.80
C THR A 158 4.18 -21.75 38.15
N ILE A 159 4.49 -23.03 38.36
CA ILE A 159 4.92 -23.57 39.66
C ILE A 159 6.44 -23.49 39.83
N MET A 160 7.22 -23.62 38.75
CA MET A 160 8.67 -23.72 38.84
C MET A 160 9.35 -22.37 38.57
N THR A 161 9.28 -21.49 39.57
CA THR A 161 10.14 -20.30 39.64
C THR A 161 11.05 -20.40 40.86
N GLY A 162 12.30 -19.95 40.72
CA GLY A 162 13.29 -19.89 41.79
C GLY A 162 13.48 -21.20 42.57
N PRO A 163 13.19 -21.26 43.89
CA PRO A 163 13.56 -22.39 44.74
C PRO A 163 12.95 -23.74 44.34
N ALA A 164 11.73 -23.76 43.81
CA ALA A 164 11.04 -25.01 43.42
C ALA A 164 11.70 -25.68 42.21
N LEU A 165 12.18 -24.88 41.26
CA LEU A 165 12.90 -25.34 40.08
C LEU A 165 14.27 -25.94 40.48
N THR A 166 14.98 -25.26 41.39
CA THR A 166 16.25 -25.75 41.95
C THR A 166 16.06 -27.07 42.71
N ALA A 167 15.01 -27.19 43.53
CA ALA A 167 14.73 -28.41 44.29
C ALA A 167 14.44 -29.59 43.34
N SER A 168 13.68 -29.36 42.27
CA SER A 168 13.36 -30.39 41.28
C SER A 168 14.60 -30.84 40.48
N LEU A 169 15.45 -29.90 40.04
CA LEU A 169 16.72 -30.24 39.37
C LEU A 169 17.64 -31.05 40.28
N THR A 170 17.75 -30.64 41.55
CA THR A 170 18.53 -31.37 42.57
C THR A 170 17.99 -32.79 42.77
N PHE A 171 16.66 -32.98 42.77
CA PHE A 171 16.02 -34.30 42.89
C PHE A 171 16.46 -35.24 41.75
N TYR A 172 16.58 -34.73 40.53
CA TYR A 172 17.07 -35.50 39.37
C TYR A 172 18.60 -35.53 39.23
N GLY A 173 19.34 -35.05 40.24
CA GLY A 173 20.81 -35.07 40.25
C GLY A 173 21.46 -34.07 39.27
N GLN A 174 20.73 -33.02 38.87
CA GLN A 174 21.27 -31.95 38.03
C GLN A 174 21.63 -30.72 38.86
N GLU A 175 22.76 -30.09 38.54
CA GLU A 175 23.13 -28.80 39.12
C GLU A 175 22.31 -27.68 38.49
N ALA A 176 21.65 -26.88 39.34
CA ALA A 176 20.79 -25.79 38.92
C ALA A 176 21.61 -24.52 38.60
N GLU A 177 22.31 -24.53 37.47
CA GLU A 177 23.08 -23.38 37.01
C GLU A 177 22.25 -22.44 36.12
N GLY A 178 22.63 -21.16 36.06
CA GLY A 178 22.01 -20.18 35.17
C GLY A 178 20.68 -19.58 35.65
N SER A 179 19.98 -18.94 34.72
CA SER A 179 18.68 -18.32 34.93
C SER A 179 17.55 -19.37 35.06
N ASP A 180 16.36 -18.95 35.47
CA ASP A 180 15.19 -19.85 35.52
C ASP A 180 14.84 -20.42 34.12
N GLU A 181 15.16 -19.70 33.05
CA GLU A 181 14.97 -20.16 31.66
C GLU A 181 15.97 -21.28 31.30
N ASP A 182 17.23 -21.11 31.70
CA ASP A 182 18.30 -22.10 31.47
C ASP A 182 17.98 -23.41 32.21
N ARG A 183 17.56 -23.28 33.48
CA ARG A 183 17.15 -24.39 34.34
C ARG A 183 15.92 -25.14 33.82
N ARG A 184 14.91 -24.44 33.29
CA ARG A 184 13.76 -25.08 32.62
C ARG A 184 14.18 -25.83 31.38
N THR A 185 15.11 -25.26 30.60
CA THR A 185 15.64 -25.91 29.40
C THR A 185 16.37 -27.20 29.78
N GLN A 186 17.25 -27.15 30.78
CA GLN A 186 17.99 -28.31 31.31
C GLN A 186 17.04 -29.43 31.79
N PHE A 187 15.95 -29.04 32.44
CA PHE A 187 14.90 -29.96 32.87
C PHE A 187 14.17 -30.62 31.69
N MET A 188 13.94 -29.90 30.58
CA MET A 188 13.26 -30.45 29.39
C MET A 188 14.18 -31.29 28.49
N THR A 189 15.48 -30.98 28.42
CA THR A 189 16.43 -31.68 27.54
C THR A 189 17.05 -32.92 28.18
N GLY A 190 16.88 -33.09 29.50
CA GLY A 190 17.56 -34.14 30.26
C GLY A 190 19.05 -33.82 30.48
N PRO A 191 19.77 -34.65 31.26
CA PRO A 191 21.20 -34.47 31.46
C PRO A 191 21.93 -34.64 30.12
N ALA A 192 22.83 -33.71 29.82
CA ALA A 192 23.70 -33.80 28.64
C ALA A 192 24.65 -35.00 28.71
#